data_AF-A0A7V8DN29-F1
#
_entry.id   AF-A0A7V8DN29-F1
#
_cell.length_a   1.000
_cell.length_b   1.000
_cell.length_c   1.000
_cell.angle_alpha   90.00
_cell.angle_beta   90.00
_cell.angle_gamma   90.00
#
_symmetry.space_group_name_H-M   'P 1'
#
loop_
_entity.id
_entity.type
_entity.pdbx_description
1 polymer ?
#
loop_
_entity_poly.entity_id
_entity_poly.type
_entity_poly.pdbx_seq_one_letter_code
_entity_poly.pdbx_strand_id
1 'polypeptide(L)'
;MAEKNESADKKQRGRKKRESSLKVKTIPDSICDDGWEKFIKDKYYHFSSKVTNSNAAPVGVRISREQALDLPYVSARTIMNSGIGIPLDYVVNPQSKRPAYIQSAVQSRIQDSQNPSLKVEPEEVCEKILVAYDAVIDNVGFFGTDIVPPEIRQILLPASEKEYRCVSPLGSAGLAGLVRDAAQAEGGARISIINNDSYKIGGANSVNVGLLVGRVKPLMFHPPQKDLEIKKVLAWYYKGYLPALRSSAVIKYSAWLDSVKGKEWSLAVKKRERQFIEGIVSGLNKQADSAKTLLLTRKEELPVSSDAADEELMSPTVPNRDLSMGWLLRDGRSHEWKELASEWLFHRFQNYSFNGRKLGIGADDRRRLISAITEVL
;
A
#
# COMPACT_ATOMS: atom_id res chain seq x y z
N MET A 1 -53.21 -10.39 27.54
CA MET A 1 -52.81 -9.24 26.70
C MET A 1 -52.73 -8.01 27.59
N ALA A 2 -51.53 -7.65 28.05
CA ALA A 2 -51.14 -6.33 28.59
C ALA A 2 -49.90 -6.54 29.47
N GLU A 3 -48.73 -6.77 28.87
CA GLU A 3 -47.43 -6.67 29.55
C GLU A 3 -46.32 -6.87 28.51
N LYS A 4 -46.16 -5.89 27.60
CA LYS A 4 -44.96 -5.83 26.73
C LYS A 4 -44.62 -4.46 26.14
N ASN A 5 -45.26 -3.38 26.59
CA ASN A 5 -45.07 -2.04 26.00
C ASN A 5 -44.40 -0.98 26.88
N GLU A 6 -43.87 -1.33 28.06
CA GLU A 6 -43.25 -0.33 28.96
C GLU A 6 -41.71 -0.26 28.93
N SER A 7 -41.03 -1.14 28.19
CA SER A 7 -39.55 -1.18 28.17
C SER A 7 -38.89 -0.40 27.03
N ALA A 8 -39.69 0.11 26.07
CA ALA A 8 -39.16 0.84 24.91
C ALA A 8 -38.99 2.35 25.17
N ASP A 9 -39.72 2.93 26.13
CA ASP A 9 -39.83 4.40 26.27
C ASP A 9 -38.85 5.01 27.29
N LYS A 10 -38.14 4.18 28.06
CA LYS A 10 -37.06 4.65 28.97
C LYS A 10 -35.67 4.74 28.32
N LYS A 11 -35.49 4.24 27.09
CA LYS A 11 -34.18 4.26 26.40
C LYS A 11 -33.93 5.48 25.51
N GLN A 12 -34.90 6.40 25.34
CA GLN A 12 -34.74 7.58 24.48
C GLN A 12 -34.58 8.93 25.21
N ARG A 13 -34.63 8.99 26.56
CA ARG A 13 -34.48 10.26 27.32
C ARG A 13 -33.06 10.59 27.82
N GLY A 14 -32.03 9.88 27.36
CA GLY A 14 -30.65 10.01 27.84
C GLY A 14 -29.63 10.63 26.89
N ARG A 15 -30.01 11.09 25.68
CA ARG A 15 -29.10 11.77 24.75
C ARG A 15 -29.26 13.29 24.81
N LYS A 16 -28.88 13.87 25.95
CA LYS A 16 -28.43 15.27 25.94
C LYS A 16 -27.15 15.31 25.12
N LYS A 17 -27.17 16.00 23.98
CA LYS A 17 -25.98 16.55 23.32
C LYS A 17 -25.09 17.14 24.42
N ARG A 18 -24.00 16.47 24.76
CA ARG A 18 -22.86 17.12 25.39
C ARG A 18 -22.23 17.93 24.28
N GLU A 19 -22.72 19.14 24.06
CA GLU A 19 -21.84 20.22 23.62
C GLU A 19 -20.74 20.26 24.67
N SER A 20 -19.56 19.76 24.30
CA SER A 20 -18.36 19.86 25.10
C SER A 20 -17.91 21.31 25.06
N SER A 21 -18.64 22.18 25.75
CA SER A 21 -18.12 23.47 26.18
C SER A 21 -16.87 23.15 27.01
N LEU A 22 -15.68 23.35 26.44
CA LEU A 22 -14.44 23.39 27.21
C LEU A 22 -14.65 24.43 28.30
N LYS A 23 -14.89 23.98 29.54
CA LYS A 23 -14.91 24.88 30.69
C LYS A 23 -13.49 25.40 30.87
N VAL A 24 -13.32 26.68 30.57
CA VAL A 24 -12.14 27.49 30.86
C VAL A 24 -11.75 27.26 32.32
N LYS A 25 -10.63 26.56 32.53
CA LYS A 25 -10.01 26.43 33.85
C LYS A 25 -8.96 27.52 33.92
N THR A 26 -9.29 28.59 34.64
CA THR A 26 -8.37 29.65 35.04
C THR A 26 -7.05 29.03 35.53
N ILE A 27 -5.93 29.50 34.99
CA ILE A 27 -4.59 29.02 35.34
C ILE A 27 -4.30 29.46 36.78
N PRO A 28 -3.96 28.55 37.70
CA PRO A 28 -3.56 28.93 39.05
C PRO A 28 -2.27 29.78 39.03
N ASP A 29 -2.20 30.84 39.84
CA ASP A 29 -1.02 31.74 39.94
C ASP A 29 0.30 31.00 40.22
N SER A 30 0.25 29.81 40.84
CA SER A 30 1.41 28.93 41.07
C SER A 30 2.07 28.37 39.79
N ILE A 31 1.48 28.62 38.63
CA ILE A 31 1.99 28.20 37.31
C ILE A 31 2.56 29.40 36.52
N CYS A 32 2.36 30.63 36.99
CA CYS A 32 2.82 31.86 36.35
C CYS A 32 4.29 32.21 36.60
N ASP A 33 5.06 31.36 37.28
CA ASP A 33 6.52 31.55 37.41
C ASP A 33 7.20 31.56 36.03
N ASP A 34 8.10 32.52 35.80
CA ASP A 34 8.92 32.71 34.58
C ASP A 34 9.83 31.51 34.22
N GLY A 35 9.81 30.44 35.02
CA GLY A 35 10.61 29.22 34.83
C GLY A 35 10.15 28.30 33.68
N TRP A 36 9.38 28.80 32.70
CA TRP A 36 8.93 28.02 31.55
C TRP A 36 10.09 27.54 30.68
N GLU A 37 11.03 28.42 30.36
CA GLU A 37 12.18 28.07 29.54
C GLU A 37 13.01 26.97 30.20
N LYS A 38 13.38 27.15 31.48
CA LYS A 38 14.10 26.14 32.25
C LYS A 38 13.34 24.81 32.30
N PHE A 39 12.04 24.86 32.55
CA PHE A 39 11.21 23.65 32.61
C PHE A 39 11.15 22.91 31.28
N ILE A 40 10.95 23.62 30.16
CA ILE A 40 10.94 23.03 28.82
C ILE A 40 12.34 22.49 28.50
N LYS A 41 13.39 23.28 28.75
CA LYS A 41 14.78 22.89 28.52
C LYS A 41 15.16 21.58 29.22
N ASP A 42 14.77 21.43 30.49
CA ASP A 42 15.16 20.31 31.35
C ASP A 42 14.28 19.06 31.18
N LYS A 43 13.09 19.19 30.61
CA LYS A 43 12.08 18.11 30.59
C LYS A 43 11.61 17.72 29.20
N TYR A 44 11.72 18.57 28.18
CA TYR A 44 11.15 18.35 26.85
C TYR A 44 12.19 18.00 25.80
N TYR A 45 11.98 16.86 25.14
CA TYR A 45 12.92 16.26 24.19
C TYR A 45 12.17 15.69 22.98
N HIS A 46 12.89 15.56 21.87
CA HIS A 46 12.37 14.94 20.65
C HIS A 46 12.24 13.43 20.80
N PHE A 47 13.20 12.80 21.48
CA PHE A 47 13.29 11.36 21.67
C PHE A 47 13.30 10.99 23.15
N SER A 48 12.69 9.86 23.49
CA SER A 48 12.54 9.37 24.86
C SER A 48 12.69 7.86 24.96
N SER A 49 13.39 7.37 25.98
CA SER A 49 13.42 5.93 26.34
C SER A 49 12.05 5.40 26.75
N LYS A 50 11.20 6.26 27.34
CA LYS A 50 9.87 5.88 27.84
C LYS A 50 8.92 5.45 26.72
N VAL A 51 9.14 5.93 25.50
CA VAL A 51 8.38 5.50 24.31
C VAL A 51 8.75 4.07 23.91
N THR A 52 10.02 3.69 24.07
CA THR A 52 10.51 2.33 23.80
C THR A 52 10.08 1.37 24.90
N ASN A 53 10.22 1.77 26.16
CA ASN A 53 9.80 1.01 27.33
C ASN A 53 9.41 1.97 28.46
N SER A 54 8.14 1.94 28.88
CA SER A 54 7.62 2.86 29.90
C SER A 54 8.30 2.72 31.27
N ASN A 55 8.91 1.56 31.55
CA ASN A 55 9.60 1.29 32.81
C ASN A 55 11.08 1.69 32.78
N ALA A 56 11.67 1.94 31.60
CA ALA A 56 13.07 2.34 31.47
C ALA A 56 13.36 3.63 32.27
N ALA A 57 14.59 3.79 32.76
CA ALA A 57 15.01 5.08 33.30
C ALA A 57 14.88 6.18 32.21
N PRO A 58 14.48 7.40 32.58
CA PRO A 58 14.20 8.47 31.62
C PRO A 58 15.48 8.93 30.93
N VAL A 59 15.50 8.78 29.60
CA VAL A 59 16.56 9.28 28.72
C VAL A 59 15.92 10.17 27.68
N GLY A 60 16.51 11.35 27.45
CA GLY A 60 16.01 12.36 26.52
C GLY A 60 17.09 12.82 25.56
N VAL A 61 16.73 12.92 24.28
CA VAL A 61 17.60 13.53 23.25
C VAL A 61 16.80 14.56 22.46
N ARG A 62 17.34 15.76 22.35
CA ARG A 62 16.82 16.86 21.54
C ARG A 62 17.89 17.22 20.49
N ILE A 63 17.48 17.21 19.23
CA ILE A 63 18.29 17.59 18.07
C ILE A 63 17.92 19.00 17.58
N SER A 64 18.85 19.68 16.90
CA SER A 64 18.64 21.01 16.31
C SER A 64 18.43 20.95 14.78
N ARG A 65 17.91 22.04 14.20
CA ARG A 65 17.81 22.17 12.72
C ARG A 65 19.17 22.22 12.03
N GLU A 66 20.22 22.67 12.71
CA GLU A 66 21.59 22.61 12.16
C GLU A 66 22.04 21.16 11.90
N GLN A 67 21.42 20.20 12.58
CA GLN A 67 21.63 18.78 12.34
C GLN A 67 20.71 18.24 11.23
N ALA A 68 19.91 19.04 10.53
CA ALA A 68 19.07 18.57 9.44
C ALA A 68 19.89 17.87 8.34
N LEU A 69 19.25 16.95 7.61
CA LEU A 69 19.89 16.22 6.51
C LEU A 69 18.99 16.19 5.29
N ASP A 70 19.59 16.31 4.12
CA ASP A 70 18.91 16.06 2.85
C ASP A 70 19.22 14.63 2.39
N LEU A 71 18.38 13.67 2.82
CA LEU A 71 18.52 12.25 2.52
C LEU A 71 17.16 11.69 2.08
N PRO A 72 17.13 10.62 1.26
CA PRO A 72 15.89 10.06 0.72
C PRO A 72 15.04 9.29 1.74
N TYR A 73 15.48 9.20 3.00
CA TYR A 73 14.79 8.49 4.07
C TYR A 73 13.96 9.43 4.93
N VAL A 74 12.77 8.99 5.34
CA VAL A 74 11.96 9.73 6.32
C VAL A 74 12.52 9.51 7.72
N SER A 75 13.00 10.59 8.35
CA SER A 75 13.57 10.60 9.69
C SER A 75 13.37 11.98 10.32
N ALA A 76 13.69 12.13 11.61
CA ALA A 76 13.59 13.43 12.27
C ALA A 76 14.42 14.52 11.57
N ARG A 77 15.67 14.19 11.21
CA ARG A 77 16.62 15.14 10.59
C ARG A 77 16.21 15.53 9.17
N THR A 78 15.56 14.63 8.43
CA THR A 78 15.11 14.90 7.05
C THR A 78 13.80 15.68 7.01
N ILE A 79 12.89 15.41 7.94
CA ILE A 79 11.66 16.20 8.10
C ILE A 79 11.99 17.63 8.55
N MET A 80 12.98 17.80 9.45
CA MET A 80 13.48 19.14 9.81
C MET A 80 14.09 19.89 8.62
N ASN A 81 14.78 19.19 7.70
CA ASN A 81 15.31 19.79 6.48
C ASN A 81 14.19 20.33 5.57
N SER A 82 13.04 19.65 5.55
CA SER A 82 11.82 20.12 4.86
C SER A 82 11.10 21.28 5.58
N GLY A 83 11.68 21.84 6.64
CA GLY A 83 11.09 22.94 7.41
C GLY A 83 9.97 22.53 8.36
N ILE A 84 9.76 21.22 8.58
CA ILE A 84 8.70 20.72 9.46
C ILE A 84 9.25 20.58 10.89
N GLY A 85 8.68 21.32 11.83
CA GLY A 85 9.02 21.23 13.25
C GLY A 85 8.49 19.95 13.90
N ILE A 86 9.31 19.30 14.72
CA ILE A 86 8.93 18.08 15.44
C ILE A 86 8.53 18.46 16.86
N PRO A 87 7.28 18.18 17.28
CA PRO A 87 6.85 18.50 18.64
C PRO A 87 7.68 17.77 19.70
N LEU A 88 8.18 18.51 20.68
CA LEU A 88 8.78 17.97 21.90
C LEU A 88 7.72 17.31 22.81
N ASP A 89 8.14 16.28 23.54
CA ASP A 89 7.36 15.67 24.64
C ASP A 89 8.22 15.57 25.90
N TYR A 90 7.61 15.43 27.08
CA TYR A 90 8.40 15.29 28.30
C TYR A 90 8.93 13.87 28.49
N VAL A 91 10.11 13.76 29.10
CA VAL A 91 10.75 12.47 29.43
C VAL A 91 10.46 12.00 30.86
N VAL A 92 10.06 12.93 31.74
CA VAL A 92 9.66 12.68 33.12
C VAL A 92 8.33 13.36 33.36
N ASN A 93 7.30 12.60 33.75
CA ASN A 93 6.00 13.15 34.11
C ASN A 93 6.17 14.11 35.31
N PRO A 94 6.01 15.42 35.09
CA PRO A 94 6.05 16.36 36.19
C PRO A 94 4.70 16.31 36.88
N GLN A 95 4.67 16.19 38.21
CA GLN A 95 3.45 16.21 39.02
C GLN A 95 2.79 17.61 39.07
N SER A 96 2.70 18.29 37.92
CA SER A 96 2.21 19.65 37.72
C SER A 96 1.31 19.71 36.48
N LYS A 97 0.49 20.76 36.36
CA LYS A 97 -0.34 20.96 35.16
C LYS A 97 0.42 21.58 33.97
N ARG A 98 1.68 21.97 34.15
CA ARG A 98 2.52 22.64 33.13
C ARG A 98 2.53 21.92 31.78
N PRO A 99 2.60 20.57 31.69
CA PRO A 99 2.59 19.89 30.41
C PRO A 99 1.32 20.05 29.59
N ALA A 100 0.16 20.06 30.26
CA ALA A 100 -1.11 20.26 29.57
C ALA A 100 -1.19 21.66 28.96
N TYR A 101 -0.67 22.68 29.66
CA TYR A 101 -0.60 24.05 29.15
C TYR A 101 0.36 24.19 27.96
N ILE A 102 1.56 23.60 28.05
CA ILE A 102 2.54 23.61 26.95
C ILE A 102 1.94 22.94 25.71
N GLN A 103 1.35 21.75 25.87
CA GLN A 103 0.71 21.06 24.75
C GLN A 103 -0.45 21.86 24.16
N SER A 104 -1.29 22.48 25.00
CA SER A 104 -2.41 23.30 24.53
C SER A 104 -1.91 24.50 23.74
N ALA A 105 -0.91 25.25 24.23
CA ALA A 105 -0.35 26.40 23.55
C ALA A 105 0.27 26.03 22.19
N VAL A 106 1.07 24.96 22.14
CA VAL A 106 1.68 24.47 20.90
C VAL A 106 0.62 23.96 19.92
N GLN A 107 -0.40 23.24 20.39
CA GLN A 107 -1.47 22.72 19.53
C GLN A 107 -2.37 23.84 18.99
N SER A 108 -2.64 24.89 19.78
CA SER A 108 -3.35 26.08 19.31
C SER A 108 -2.58 26.79 18.19
N ARG A 109 -1.26 27.00 18.33
CA ARG A 109 -0.42 27.57 17.24
C ARG A 109 -0.48 26.74 15.95
N ILE A 110 -0.48 25.41 16.07
CA ILE A 110 -0.62 24.51 14.91
C ILE A 110 -2.02 24.61 14.30
N GLN A 111 -3.07 24.79 15.10
CA GLN A 111 -4.44 24.93 14.59
C GLN A 111 -4.71 26.31 13.98
N ASP A 112 -4.20 27.38 14.57
CA ASP A 112 -4.32 28.75 14.06
C ASP A 112 -3.60 28.94 12.72
N SER A 113 -2.44 28.29 12.54
CA SER A 113 -1.75 28.25 11.25
C SER A 113 -2.51 27.48 10.16
N GLN A 114 -3.46 26.61 10.54
CA GLN A 114 -4.30 25.84 9.61
C GLN A 114 -5.72 26.40 9.45
N ASN A 115 -6.25 27.14 10.44
CA ASN A 115 -7.56 27.77 10.45
C ASN A 115 -7.54 29.02 11.37
N PRO A 116 -7.30 30.24 10.83
CA PRO A 116 -7.01 31.45 11.62
C PRO A 116 -8.21 32.06 12.38
N SER A 117 -9.30 31.31 12.58
CA SER A 117 -10.58 31.82 13.10
C SER A 117 -11.00 31.29 14.48
N LEU A 118 -10.14 30.54 15.19
CA LEU A 118 -10.43 29.97 16.52
C LEU A 118 -9.54 30.58 17.62
N LYS A 119 -9.92 31.76 18.15
CA LYS A 119 -9.25 32.36 19.31
C LYS A 119 -9.48 31.54 20.58
N VAL A 120 -8.42 31.14 21.30
CA VAL A 120 -8.50 30.44 22.59
C VAL A 120 -7.52 31.00 23.63
N GLU A 121 -8.07 31.54 24.73
CA GLU A 121 -7.47 31.78 26.09
C GLU A 121 -6.23 32.69 26.20
N PRO A 122 -5.90 33.28 27.38
CA PRO A 122 -5.27 34.61 27.46
C PRO A 122 -3.92 34.66 26.75
N GLU A 123 -3.86 35.49 25.69
CA GLU A 123 -2.77 35.59 24.72
C GLU A 123 -1.39 35.63 25.39
N GLU A 124 -1.24 36.34 26.51
CA GLU A 124 0.06 36.60 27.15
C GLU A 124 0.76 35.36 27.74
N VAL A 125 0.03 34.44 28.40
CA VAL A 125 0.67 33.23 28.99
C VAL A 125 1.01 32.22 27.91
N CYS A 126 0.12 32.07 26.93
CA CYS A 126 0.39 31.26 25.74
C CYS A 126 1.61 31.78 25.00
N GLU A 127 1.72 33.09 24.82
CA GLU A 127 2.87 33.74 24.19
C GLU A 127 4.17 33.46 24.97
N LYS A 128 4.18 33.65 26.29
CA LYS A 128 5.35 33.32 27.13
C LYS A 128 5.78 31.86 27.00
N ILE A 129 4.83 30.93 26.96
CA ILE A 129 5.10 29.50 26.75
C ILE A 129 5.68 29.26 25.35
N LEU A 130 5.12 29.87 24.31
CA LEU A 130 5.57 29.69 22.93
C LEU A 130 6.96 30.29 22.71
N VAL A 131 7.26 31.45 23.29
CA VAL A 131 8.60 32.06 23.27
C VAL A 131 9.61 31.14 23.96
N ALA A 132 9.29 30.65 25.16
CA ALA A 132 10.13 29.70 25.88
C ALA A 132 10.31 28.37 25.12
N TYR A 133 9.29 27.92 24.41
CA TYR A 133 9.33 26.71 23.61
C TYR A 133 10.21 26.89 22.36
N ASP A 134 10.04 27.98 21.63
CA ASP A 134 10.82 28.32 20.44
C ASP A 134 12.31 28.53 20.77
N ALA A 135 12.60 29.09 21.95
CA ALA A 135 13.97 29.22 22.45
C ALA A 135 14.64 27.86 22.70
N VAL A 136 13.88 26.77 22.89
CA VAL A 136 14.41 25.46 23.27
C VAL A 136 14.34 24.43 22.15
N ILE A 137 13.32 24.49 21.27
CA ILE A 137 13.06 23.44 20.28
C ILE A 137 14.23 23.20 19.32
N ASP A 138 14.92 24.26 18.92
CA ASP A 138 16.04 24.17 17.98
C ASP A 138 17.41 24.03 18.69
N ASN A 139 17.43 23.79 20.01
CA ASN A 139 18.66 23.58 20.77
C ASN A 139 18.96 22.10 21.02
N VAL A 140 20.21 21.68 20.80
CA VAL A 140 20.67 20.33 21.16
C VAL A 140 20.59 20.15 22.68
N GLY A 141 20.12 18.98 23.13
CA GLY A 141 19.98 18.69 24.55
C GLY A 141 19.97 17.21 24.86
N PHE A 142 20.53 16.86 26.01
CA PHE A 142 20.64 15.48 26.50
C PHE A 142 20.11 15.39 27.93
N PHE A 143 19.51 14.26 28.27
CA PHE A 143 19.04 13.95 29.61
C PHE A 143 19.25 12.48 29.89
N GLY A 144 19.90 12.15 31.02
CA GLY A 144 20.07 10.76 31.46
C GLY A 144 20.85 9.88 30.47
N THR A 145 21.68 10.46 29.60
CA THR A 145 22.43 9.72 28.57
C THR A 145 23.72 9.08 29.07
N ASP A 146 24.13 9.38 30.31
CA ASP A 146 25.38 8.88 30.89
C ASP A 146 25.33 7.37 31.15
N ILE A 147 24.14 6.84 31.41
CA ILE A 147 23.89 5.42 31.68
C ILE A 147 22.78 4.94 30.75
N VAL A 148 23.09 3.95 29.92
CA VAL A 148 22.10 3.29 29.06
C VAL A 148 21.26 2.34 29.93
N PRO A 149 19.94 2.55 30.05
CA PRO A 149 19.08 1.67 30.83
C PRO A 149 19.06 0.25 30.26
N PRO A 150 19.06 -0.80 31.09
CA PRO A 150 19.00 -2.18 30.60
C PRO A 150 17.69 -2.52 29.89
N GLU A 151 16.62 -1.74 30.12
CA GLU A 151 15.29 -1.98 29.54
C GLU A 151 15.17 -1.50 28.08
N ILE A 152 16.10 -0.67 27.60
CA ILE A 152 16.11 -0.22 26.21
C ILE A 152 17.00 -1.11 25.36
N ARG A 153 16.59 -1.29 24.09
CA ARG A 153 17.29 -2.16 23.15
C ARG A 153 18.69 -1.59 22.86
N GLN A 154 19.66 -2.48 22.78
CA GLN A 154 21.03 -2.19 22.40
C GLN A 154 21.37 -3.03 21.17
N ILE A 155 21.80 -2.37 20.09
CA ILE A 155 22.07 -3.01 18.81
C ILE A 155 23.52 -2.75 18.46
N LEU A 156 24.28 -3.81 18.19
CA LEU A 156 25.65 -3.70 17.68
C LEU A 156 25.60 -3.53 16.16
N LEU A 157 26.11 -2.41 15.68
CA LEU A 157 26.27 -2.13 14.25
C LEU A 157 27.76 -2.24 13.88
N PRO A 158 28.13 -2.95 12.81
CA PRO A 158 29.51 -3.00 12.36
C PRO A 158 29.96 -1.60 11.93
N ALA A 159 31.03 -1.10 12.54
CA ALA A 159 31.65 0.17 12.18
C ALA A 159 32.86 -0.02 11.25
N SER A 160 33.52 -1.18 11.37
CA SER A 160 34.57 -1.66 10.48
C SER A 160 34.59 -3.19 10.50
N GLU A 161 35.53 -3.84 9.80
CA GLU A 161 35.65 -5.30 9.78
C GLU A 161 35.86 -5.94 11.17
N LYS A 162 36.38 -5.19 12.15
CA LYS A 162 36.71 -5.69 13.50
C LYS A 162 36.09 -4.90 14.63
N GLU A 163 35.28 -3.89 14.34
CA GLU A 163 34.72 -2.98 15.33
C GLU A 163 33.20 -2.91 15.24
N TYR A 164 32.54 -2.89 16.39
CA TYR A 164 31.10 -2.67 16.51
C TYR A 164 30.82 -1.41 17.33
N ARG A 165 29.83 -0.63 16.88
CA ARG A 165 29.24 0.46 17.64
C ARG A 165 27.92 0.00 18.23
N CYS A 166 27.79 0.11 19.54
CA CYS A 166 26.52 -0.12 20.22
C CYS A 166 25.63 1.12 20.05
N VAL A 167 24.41 0.93 19.56
CA VAL A 167 23.41 1.97 19.36
C VAL A 167 22.14 1.60 20.11
N SER A 168 21.61 2.56 20.87
CA SER A 168 20.33 2.44 21.56
C SER A 168 19.26 3.31 20.91
N PRO A 169 18.36 2.73 20.08
CA PRO A 169 17.32 3.51 19.43
C PRO A 169 16.29 4.02 20.45
N LEU A 170 16.02 5.32 20.41
CA LEU A 170 14.99 5.99 21.19
C LEU A 170 13.78 6.33 20.31
N GLY A 171 12.58 6.22 20.87
CA GLY A 171 11.35 6.57 20.16
C GLY A 171 11.03 8.06 20.24
N SER A 172 10.43 8.62 19.19
CA SER A 172 9.91 9.99 19.17
C SER A 172 8.40 9.99 18.99
N ALA A 173 7.67 10.40 20.03
CA ALA A 173 6.21 10.47 19.98
C ALA A 173 5.72 11.60 19.06
N GLY A 174 6.43 12.74 19.04
CA GLY A 174 6.16 13.85 18.13
C GLY A 174 6.31 13.45 16.65
N LEU A 175 7.45 12.84 16.29
CA LEU A 175 7.69 12.34 14.93
C LEU A 175 6.66 11.30 14.52
N ALA A 176 6.38 10.32 15.39
CA ALA A 176 5.37 9.29 15.10
C ALA A 176 3.98 9.90 14.87
N GLY A 177 3.63 10.95 15.62
CA GLY A 177 2.41 11.71 15.42
C GLY A 177 2.34 12.37 14.04
N LEU A 178 3.42 13.04 13.62
CA LEU A 178 3.49 13.67 12.30
C LEU A 178 3.34 12.66 11.16
N VAL A 179 4.07 11.54 11.22
CA VAL A 179 4.00 10.51 10.18
C VAL A 179 2.59 9.88 10.12
N ARG A 180 1.95 9.68 11.28
CA ARG A 180 0.56 9.21 11.35
C ARG A 180 -0.40 10.20 10.68
N ASP A 181 -0.27 11.49 10.98
CA ASP A 181 -1.19 12.50 10.43
C ASP A 181 -1.03 12.62 8.91
N ALA A 182 0.20 12.56 8.41
CA ALA A 182 0.48 12.48 6.98
C ALA A 182 -0.13 11.22 6.35
N ALA A 183 0.05 10.05 6.99
CA ALA A 183 -0.56 8.80 6.52
C ALA A 183 -2.10 8.83 6.53
N GLN A 184 -2.71 9.54 7.48
CA GLN A 184 -4.16 9.72 7.54
C GLN A 184 -4.66 10.65 6.43
N ALA A 185 -3.91 11.71 6.09
CA ALA A 185 -4.24 12.64 5.03
C ALA A 185 -4.14 12.01 3.62
N GLU A 186 -3.14 11.15 3.39
CA GLU A 186 -2.92 10.46 2.10
C GLU A 186 -4.04 9.49 1.70
N GLY A 187 -4.76 8.90 2.66
CA GLY A 187 -5.91 8.04 2.38
C GLY A 187 -5.59 6.67 1.73
N GLY A 188 -5.68 5.59 2.50
CA GLY A 188 -6.54 4.45 2.15
C GLY A 188 -6.18 3.44 1.04
N ALA A 189 -4.97 3.38 0.47
CA ALA A 189 -4.58 2.24 -0.40
C ALA A 189 -3.19 1.64 -0.12
N ARG A 190 -2.20 2.46 0.26
CA ARG A 190 -0.80 2.03 0.46
C ARG A 190 -0.38 1.98 1.92
N ILE A 191 -1.03 2.76 2.79
CA ILE A 191 -0.67 2.85 4.21
C ILE A 191 -1.95 2.74 5.02
N SER A 192 -1.95 1.84 6.00
CA SER A 192 -3.04 1.68 6.96
C SER A 192 -2.53 1.94 8.38
N ILE A 193 -3.32 2.70 9.14
CA ILE A 193 -3.04 2.98 10.54
C ILE A 193 -3.72 1.88 11.36
N ILE A 194 -2.93 1.15 12.15
CA ILE A 194 -3.47 0.11 13.02
C ILE A 194 -4.04 0.77 14.27
N ASN A 195 -5.34 1.04 14.25
CA ASN A 195 -6.11 1.52 15.40
C ASN A 195 -6.50 0.34 16.31
N ASN A 196 -5.50 -0.32 16.88
CA ASN A 196 -5.73 -1.39 17.85
C ASN A 196 -5.65 -0.84 19.29
N ASP A 197 -6.71 -1.04 20.07
CA ASP A 197 -6.75 -0.71 21.49
C ASP A 197 -5.77 -1.53 22.35
N SER A 198 -5.26 -2.64 21.81
CA SER A 198 -4.22 -3.44 22.47
C SER A 198 -2.82 -2.84 22.37
N TYR A 199 -2.55 -1.97 21.38
CA TYR A 199 -1.26 -1.33 21.22
C TYR A 199 -1.25 0.03 21.93
N LYS A 200 -1.16 -0.02 23.26
CA LYS A 200 -1.05 1.15 24.14
C LYS A 200 0.31 1.15 24.83
N ILE A 201 1.04 2.24 24.67
CA ILE A 201 2.30 2.47 25.39
C ILE A 201 1.95 3.10 26.75
N GLY A 202 2.52 2.57 27.84
CA GLY A 202 2.29 3.05 29.21
C GLY A 202 1.14 2.37 29.96
N GLY A 203 0.52 1.32 29.40
CA GLY A 203 -0.49 0.51 30.08
C GLY A 203 -1.68 1.34 30.58
N ALA A 204 -1.95 1.27 31.89
CA ALA A 204 -3.05 2.01 32.52
C ALA A 204 -2.79 3.53 32.64
N ASN A 205 -1.52 3.97 32.63
CA ASN A 205 -1.14 5.36 32.89
C ASN A 205 -0.15 5.87 31.83
N SER A 206 -0.65 6.15 30.62
CA SER A 206 0.15 6.68 29.49
C SER A 206 0.79 8.05 29.78
N VAL A 207 0.23 8.82 30.71
CA VAL A 207 0.77 10.11 31.17
C VAL A 207 2.14 9.95 31.84
N ASN A 208 2.53 8.75 32.28
CA ASN A 208 3.89 8.54 32.80
C ASN A 208 4.96 8.46 31.69
N VAL A 209 4.53 8.29 30.44
CA VAL A 209 5.41 8.13 29.28
C VAL A 209 5.59 9.45 28.52
N GLY A 210 4.50 10.21 28.36
CA GLY A 210 4.47 11.42 27.54
C GLY A 210 3.04 11.78 27.17
N LEU A 211 2.78 13.06 26.86
CA LEU A 211 1.45 13.50 26.42
C LEU A 211 1.17 13.13 24.96
N LEU A 212 2.21 12.99 24.14
CA LEU A 212 2.08 12.65 22.74
C LEU A 212 2.07 11.14 22.49
N VAL A 213 2.31 10.31 23.51
CA VAL A 213 2.43 8.86 23.35
C VAL A 213 1.17 8.21 22.77
N GLY A 214 -0.01 8.77 23.05
CA GLY A 214 -1.28 8.31 22.47
C GLY A 214 -1.34 8.46 20.95
N ARG A 215 -0.47 9.29 20.37
CA ARG A 215 -0.35 9.48 18.92
C ARG A 215 0.54 8.44 18.25
N VAL A 216 1.35 7.71 19.02
CA VAL A 216 2.19 6.64 18.49
C VAL A 216 1.30 5.47 18.10
N LYS A 217 1.19 5.23 16.78
CA LYS A 217 0.41 4.12 16.22
C LYS A 217 1.26 3.33 15.25
N PRO A 218 1.13 1.99 15.22
CA PRO A 218 1.76 1.19 14.19
C PRO A 218 1.19 1.57 12.83
N LEU A 219 2.09 1.74 11.86
CA LEU A 219 1.76 1.96 10.46
C LEU A 219 2.04 0.66 9.70
N MET A 220 1.08 0.23 8.89
CA MET A 220 1.24 -0.88 7.99
C MET A 220 1.35 -0.32 6.57
N PHE A 221 2.52 -0.52 5.97
CA PHE A 221 2.75 -0.23 4.56
C PHE A 221 2.37 -1.47 3.76
N HIS A 222 1.36 -1.35 2.92
CA HIS A 222 1.01 -2.40 1.99
C HIS A 222 2.09 -2.47 0.90
N PRO A 223 2.51 -3.69 0.51
CA PRO A 223 3.42 -3.82 -0.60
C PRO A 223 2.78 -3.18 -1.84
N PRO A 224 3.57 -2.64 -2.78
CA PRO A 224 3.04 -2.17 -4.05
C PRO A 224 2.19 -3.28 -4.67
N GLN A 225 0.90 -2.99 -4.90
CA GLN A 225 0.03 -3.97 -5.51
C GLN A 225 0.49 -4.15 -6.96
N LYS A 226 0.80 -5.40 -7.31
CA LYS A 226 1.19 -5.76 -8.66
C LYS A 226 0.00 -5.53 -9.59
N ASP A 227 0.09 -4.58 -10.51
CA ASP A 227 -0.88 -4.46 -11.58
C ASP A 227 -0.78 -5.73 -12.45
N LEU A 228 -1.80 -6.58 -12.32
CA LEU A 228 -1.87 -7.85 -13.01
C LEU A 228 -2.05 -7.65 -14.52
N GLU A 229 -2.62 -6.52 -14.95
CA GLU A 229 -2.78 -6.18 -16.36
C GLU A 229 -1.42 -5.83 -16.96
N ILE A 230 -0.64 -4.98 -16.29
CA ILE A 230 0.72 -4.64 -16.74
C ILE A 230 1.59 -5.89 -16.82
N LYS A 231 1.52 -6.77 -15.81
CA LYS A 231 2.24 -8.05 -15.85
C LYS A 231 1.84 -8.89 -17.07
N LYS A 232 0.55 -8.94 -17.41
CA LYS A 232 0.05 -9.69 -18.58
C LYS A 232 0.54 -9.07 -19.88
N VAL A 233 0.43 -7.74 -20.01
CA VAL A 233 0.86 -6.96 -21.16
C VAL A 233 2.36 -7.14 -21.42
N LEU A 234 3.21 -6.98 -20.40
CA LEU A 234 4.65 -7.23 -20.51
C LEU A 234 4.96 -8.70 -20.83
N ALA A 235 4.20 -9.64 -20.29
CA ALA A 235 4.37 -11.05 -20.62
C ALA A 235 4.06 -11.32 -22.11
N TRP A 236 3.00 -10.74 -22.66
CA TRP A 236 2.70 -10.85 -24.10
C TRP A 236 3.76 -10.18 -24.95
N TYR A 237 4.25 -9.01 -24.54
CA TYR A 237 5.31 -8.29 -25.27
C TYR A 237 6.59 -9.12 -25.40
N TYR A 238 7.08 -9.75 -24.32
CA TYR A 238 8.34 -10.49 -24.34
C TYR A 238 8.22 -11.96 -24.73
N LYS A 239 7.05 -12.59 -24.54
CA LYS A 239 6.88 -14.04 -24.79
C LYS A 239 6.00 -14.36 -25.98
N GLY A 240 5.32 -13.38 -26.54
CA GLY A 240 4.29 -13.59 -27.55
C GLY A 240 2.91 -13.84 -26.94
N TYR A 241 1.88 -13.58 -27.75
CA TYR A 241 0.50 -13.91 -27.43
C TYR A 241 0.09 -15.22 -28.12
N LEU A 242 -0.55 -16.11 -27.37
CA LEU A 242 -1.23 -17.29 -27.90
C LEU A 242 -2.59 -17.44 -27.20
N PRO A 243 -3.71 -17.50 -27.93
CA PRO A 243 -5.03 -17.60 -27.33
C PRO A 243 -5.23 -18.96 -26.66
N ALA A 244 -6.11 -19.01 -25.65
CA ALA A 244 -6.41 -20.26 -24.95
C ALA A 244 -7.67 -20.92 -25.52
N LEU A 245 -7.64 -22.25 -25.65
CA LEU A 245 -8.82 -23.04 -26.00
C LEU A 245 -9.88 -22.93 -24.89
N ARG A 246 -11.10 -22.53 -25.25
CA ARG A 246 -12.22 -22.50 -24.29
C ARG A 246 -12.72 -23.91 -24.03
N SER A 247 -12.65 -24.36 -22.78
CA SER A 247 -13.03 -25.72 -22.41
C SER A 247 -14.44 -26.09 -22.84
N SER A 248 -15.41 -25.16 -22.72
CA SER A 248 -16.80 -25.42 -23.13
C SER A 248 -16.96 -25.71 -24.62
N ALA A 249 -16.20 -25.04 -25.50
CA ALA A 249 -16.25 -25.27 -26.93
C ALA A 249 -15.58 -26.61 -27.31
N VAL A 250 -14.43 -26.90 -26.69
CA VAL A 250 -13.69 -28.14 -26.91
C VAL A 250 -14.45 -29.37 -26.39
N ILE A 251 -15.11 -29.26 -25.23
CA ILE A 251 -15.94 -30.34 -24.67
C ILE A 251 -17.13 -30.66 -25.59
N LYS A 252 -17.80 -29.64 -26.13
CA LYS A 252 -18.89 -29.84 -27.10
C LYS A 252 -18.40 -30.54 -28.37
N TYR A 253 -17.23 -30.15 -28.87
CA TYR A 253 -16.60 -30.79 -30.01
C TYR A 253 -16.21 -32.24 -29.70
N SER A 254 -15.63 -32.52 -28.52
CA SER A 254 -15.30 -33.87 -28.05
C SER A 254 -16.53 -34.78 -27.99
N ALA A 255 -17.61 -34.32 -27.37
CA ALA A 255 -18.84 -35.10 -27.25
C ALA A 255 -19.45 -35.41 -28.62
N TRP A 256 -19.31 -34.47 -29.57
CA TRP A 256 -19.70 -34.70 -30.95
C TRP A 256 -18.81 -35.73 -31.65
N LEU A 257 -17.48 -35.66 -31.50
CA LEU A 257 -16.55 -36.66 -32.04
C LEU A 257 -16.91 -38.08 -31.56
N ASP A 258 -17.20 -38.24 -30.27
CA ASP A 258 -17.64 -39.52 -29.70
C ASP A 258 -18.93 -40.03 -30.35
N SER A 259 -19.87 -39.14 -30.67
CA SER A 259 -21.14 -39.49 -31.32
C SER A 259 -21.01 -39.93 -32.78
N VAL A 260 -19.89 -39.61 -33.42
CA VAL A 260 -19.60 -39.92 -34.84
C VAL A 260 -18.60 -41.07 -34.98
N LYS A 261 -17.99 -41.51 -33.87
CA LYS A 261 -17.02 -42.61 -33.86
C LYS A 261 -17.59 -43.88 -34.51
N GLY A 262 -16.86 -44.41 -35.50
CA GLY A 262 -17.27 -45.61 -36.25
C GLY A 262 -18.30 -45.39 -37.37
N LYS A 263 -18.72 -44.15 -37.64
CA LYS A 263 -19.59 -43.80 -38.77
C LYS A 263 -18.78 -43.40 -40.00
N GLU A 264 -19.37 -43.56 -41.19
CA GLU A 264 -18.76 -43.05 -42.43
C GLU A 264 -18.67 -41.52 -42.44
N TRP A 265 -17.55 -41.01 -42.94
CA TRP A 265 -17.26 -39.58 -43.05
C TRP A 265 -17.97 -38.94 -44.26
N SER A 266 -19.29 -38.79 -44.16
CA SER A 266 -20.10 -38.14 -45.18
C SER A 266 -19.86 -36.62 -45.25
N LEU A 267 -20.30 -35.99 -46.35
CA LEU A 267 -20.27 -34.53 -46.54
C LEU A 267 -20.97 -33.78 -45.39
N ALA A 268 -22.05 -34.34 -44.84
CA ALA A 268 -22.78 -33.75 -43.72
C ALA A 268 -21.95 -33.75 -42.42
N VAL A 269 -21.17 -34.82 -42.17
CA VAL A 269 -20.26 -34.92 -41.02
C VAL A 269 -19.15 -33.89 -41.12
N LYS A 270 -18.53 -33.74 -42.30
CA LYS A 270 -17.48 -32.74 -42.55
C LYS A 270 -18.00 -31.31 -42.38
N LYS A 271 -19.20 -31.02 -42.89
CA LYS A 271 -19.84 -29.70 -42.71
C LYS A 271 -20.10 -29.41 -41.23
N ARG A 272 -20.52 -30.41 -40.46
CA ARG A 272 -20.80 -30.23 -39.03
C ARG A 272 -19.53 -30.04 -38.21
N GLU A 273 -18.45 -30.75 -38.54
CA GLU A 273 -17.14 -30.52 -37.96
C GLU A 273 -16.67 -29.08 -38.15
N ARG A 274 -16.76 -28.59 -39.38
CA ARG A 274 -16.36 -27.24 -39.73
C ARG A 274 -17.08 -26.20 -38.86
N GLN A 275 -18.36 -26.38 -38.56
CA GLN A 275 -19.11 -25.48 -37.67
C GLN A 275 -18.55 -25.46 -36.23
N PHE A 276 -18.08 -26.59 -35.71
CA PHE A 276 -17.42 -26.61 -34.40
C PHE A 276 -16.07 -25.88 -34.43
N ILE A 277 -15.28 -26.11 -35.49
CA ILE A 277 -13.98 -25.45 -35.68
C ILE A 277 -14.17 -23.94 -35.84
N GLU A 278 -15.13 -23.49 -36.64
CA GLU A 278 -15.53 -22.08 -36.79
C GLU A 278 -15.89 -21.45 -35.44
N GLY A 279 -16.67 -22.14 -34.61
CA GLY A 279 -17.00 -21.68 -33.27
C GLY A 279 -15.78 -21.54 -32.35
N ILE A 280 -14.83 -22.48 -32.43
CA ILE A 280 -13.58 -22.43 -31.66
C ILE A 280 -12.70 -21.28 -32.14
N VAL A 281 -12.43 -21.19 -33.45
CA VAL A 281 -11.59 -20.15 -34.06
C VAL A 281 -12.18 -18.76 -33.81
N SER A 282 -13.49 -18.58 -33.91
CA SER A 282 -14.16 -17.32 -33.55
C SER A 282 -13.91 -16.94 -32.08
N GLY A 283 -13.95 -17.92 -31.17
CA GLY A 283 -13.64 -17.70 -29.76
C GLY A 283 -12.18 -17.37 -29.47
N LEU A 284 -11.24 -17.88 -30.28
CA LEU A 284 -9.82 -17.53 -30.20
C LEU A 284 -9.58 -16.11 -30.72
N ASN A 285 -10.17 -15.77 -31.86
CA ASN A 285 -10.12 -14.44 -32.46
C ASN A 285 -10.64 -13.35 -31.51
N LYS A 286 -11.77 -13.59 -30.81
CA LYS A 286 -12.28 -12.64 -29.80
C LYS A 286 -11.33 -12.42 -28.62
N GLN A 287 -10.62 -13.48 -28.19
CA GLN A 287 -9.60 -13.35 -27.15
C GLN A 287 -8.41 -12.53 -27.63
N ALA A 288 -8.00 -12.74 -28.88
CA ALA A 288 -6.91 -12.00 -29.49
C ALA A 288 -7.25 -10.52 -29.66
N ASP A 289 -8.48 -10.19 -30.08
CA ASP A 289 -8.95 -8.80 -30.16
C ASP A 289 -8.88 -8.11 -28.80
N SER A 290 -9.35 -8.79 -27.74
CA SER A 290 -9.30 -8.25 -26.37
C SER A 290 -7.87 -8.03 -25.89
N ALA A 291 -6.95 -8.94 -26.25
CA ALA A 291 -5.53 -8.81 -25.93
C ALA A 291 -4.87 -7.66 -26.70
N LYS A 292 -5.21 -7.49 -27.99
CA LYS A 292 -4.76 -6.36 -28.82
C LYS A 292 -5.23 -5.03 -28.22
N THR A 293 -6.50 -4.91 -27.84
CA THR A 293 -7.02 -3.71 -27.20
C THR A 293 -6.24 -3.38 -25.93
N LEU A 294 -6.00 -4.37 -25.07
CA LEU A 294 -5.26 -4.14 -23.82
C LEU A 294 -3.80 -3.72 -24.06
N LEU A 295 -3.14 -4.32 -25.06
CA LEU A 295 -1.78 -3.94 -25.47
C LEU A 295 -1.73 -2.50 -25.99
N LEU A 296 -2.70 -2.09 -26.80
CA LEU A 296 -2.78 -0.72 -27.33
C LEU A 296 -3.10 0.30 -26.24
N THR A 297 -4.02 -0.01 -25.32
CA THR A 297 -4.35 0.87 -24.19
C THR A 297 -3.15 1.14 -23.29
N ARG A 298 -2.23 0.18 -23.16
CA ARG A 298 -1.07 0.26 -22.27
C ARG A 298 0.25 0.42 -23.05
N LYS A 299 0.20 0.96 -24.27
CA LYS A 299 1.37 1.07 -25.16
C LYS A 299 2.51 1.88 -24.54
N GLU A 300 2.20 2.96 -23.83
CA GLU A 300 3.20 3.83 -23.17
C GLU A 300 3.98 3.14 -22.04
N GLU A 301 3.44 2.05 -21.50
CA GLU A 301 4.08 1.26 -20.45
C GLU A 301 4.93 0.11 -21.02
N LEU A 302 4.87 -0.13 -22.33
CA LEU A 302 5.72 -1.09 -23.01
C LEU A 302 7.11 -0.51 -23.25
N PRO A 303 8.17 -1.34 -23.22
CA PRO A 303 9.55 -0.89 -23.45
C PRO A 303 9.84 -0.70 -24.96
N VAL A 304 9.06 0.17 -25.60
CA VAL A 304 9.12 0.54 -27.02
C VAL A 304 9.57 1.99 -27.13
N SER A 305 10.36 2.33 -28.16
CA SER A 305 10.65 3.74 -28.47
C SER A 305 9.39 4.42 -29.01
N SER A 306 9.19 5.70 -28.68
CA SER A 306 7.95 6.46 -28.91
C SER A 306 7.45 6.54 -30.37
N ASP A 307 8.26 6.09 -31.33
CA ASP A 307 8.05 6.38 -32.76
C ASP A 307 7.61 5.15 -33.58
N ALA A 308 7.40 4.00 -32.95
CA ALA A 308 7.08 2.77 -33.66
C ALA A 308 5.57 2.58 -33.91
N ALA A 309 5.25 2.23 -35.16
CA ALA A 309 3.91 1.89 -35.64
C ALA A 309 3.29 0.68 -34.88
N ASP A 310 2.03 0.35 -35.17
CA ASP A 310 1.30 -0.81 -34.64
C ASP A 310 2.01 -2.18 -34.82
N GLU A 311 3.12 -2.20 -35.55
CA GLU A 311 4.00 -3.35 -35.80
C GLU A 311 4.91 -3.73 -34.60
N GLU A 312 5.05 -2.86 -33.60
CA GLU A 312 5.90 -3.10 -32.39
C GLU A 312 5.09 -3.44 -31.12
N LEU A 313 3.94 -4.10 -31.26
CA LEU A 313 3.18 -4.63 -30.11
C LEU A 313 3.90 -5.78 -29.37
N MET A 314 5.00 -6.29 -29.91
CA MET A 314 5.80 -7.38 -29.34
C MET A 314 7.29 -7.18 -29.61
N SER A 315 8.13 -7.69 -28.70
CA SER A 315 9.58 -7.67 -28.85
C SER A 315 10.03 -8.41 -30.12
N PRO A 316 11.07 -7.91 -30.82
CA PRO A 316 11.63 -8.61 -31.98
C PRO A 316 12.23 -9.98 -31.61
N THR A 317 12.51 -10.24 -30.33
CA THR A 317 13.09 -11.49 -29.84
C THR A 317 12.05 -12.58 -29.53
N VAL A 318 10.76 -12.34 -29.79
CA VAL A 318 9.70 -13.32 -29.48
C VAL A 318 9.84 -14.57 -30.37
N PRO A 319 9.92 -15.79 -29.79
CA PRO A 319 9.86 -17.03 -30.56
C PRO A 319 8.51 -17.18 -31.27
N ASN A 320 8.51 -17.65 -32.52
CA ASN A 320 7.29 -17.78 -33.34
C ASN A 320 6.50 -16.46 -33.44
N ARG A 321 7.22 -15.33 -33.56
CA ARG A 321 6.65 -13.99 -33.67
C ARG A 321 5.53 -13.94 -34.69
N ASP A 322 5.68 -14.57 -35.84
CA ASP A 322 4.66 -14.56 -36.90
C ASP A 322 3.35 -15.21 -36.45
N LEU A 323 3.41 -16.36 -35.76
CA LEU A 323 2.22 -17.02 -35.22
C LEU A 323 1.49 -16.12 -34.22
N SER A 324 2.23 -15.54 -33.27
CA SER A 324 1.66 -14.63 -32.27
C SER A 324 1.13 -13.33 -32.89
N MET A 325 1.87 -12.75 -33.84
CA MET A 325 1.49 -11.52 -34.53
C MET A 325 0.23 -11.76 -35.36
N GLY A 326 0.11 -12.86 -36.10
CA GLY A 326 -1.09 -13.12 -36.89
C GLY A 326 -2.34 -13.44 -36.05
N TRP A 327 -2.18 -13.86 -34.78
CA TRP A 327 -3.32 -13.89 -33.87
C TRP A 327 -3.80 -12.48 -33.50
N LEU A 328 -2.88 -11.56 -33.19
CA LEU A 328 -3.20 -10.19 -32.77
C LEU A 328 -3.58 -9.26 -33.94
N LEU A 329 -2.85 -9.33 -35.05
CA LEU A 329 -3.03 -8.55 -36.27
C LEU A 329 -3.57 -9.44 -37.38
N ARG A 330 -4.87 -9.31 -37.67
CA ARG A 330 -5.53 -10.12 -38.70
C ARG A 330 -5.07 -9.77 -40.11
N ASP A 331 -4.78 -8.50 -40.34
CA ASP A 331 -4.43 -7.98 -41.66
C ASP A 331 -3.04 -8.43 -42.12
N GLY A 332 -2.20 -8.94 -41.20
CA GLY A 332 -0.86 -9.45 -41.48
C GLY A 332 -0.75 -10.98 -41.61
N ARG A 333 -1.87 -11.71 -41.74
CA ARG A 333 -1.85 -13.18 -41.81
C ARG A 333 -1.38 -13.66 -43.17
N SER A 334 -0.15 -14.18 -43.24
CA SER A 334 0.39 -14.84 -44.43
C SER A 334 -0.20 -16.25 -44.63
N HIS A 335 0.04 -16.84 -45.80
CA HIS A 335 -0.28 -18.26 -46.03
C HIS A 335 0.46 -19.18 -45.04
N GLU A 336 1.74 -18.90 -44.81
CA GLU A 336 2.58 -19.61 -43.84
C GLU A 336 2.00 -19.50 -42.42
N TRP A 337 1.44 -18.35 -42.04
CA TRP A 337 0.76 -18.20 -40.76
C TRP A 337 -0.41 -19.17 -40.60
N LYS A 338 -1.22 -19.36 -41.64
CA LYS A 338 -2.36 -20.29 -41.58
C LYS A 338 -1.90 -21.72 -41.35
N GLU A 339 -0.82 -22.13 -42.02
CA GLU A 339 -0.23 -23.45 -41.80
C GLU A 339 0.29 -23.59 -40.36
N LEU A 340 1.06 -22.61 -39.87
CA LEU A 340 1.57 -22.60 -38.49
C LEU A 340 0.45 -22.61 -37.44
N ALA A 341 -0.62 -21.84 -37.67
CA ALA A 341 -1.76 -21.76 -36.77
C ALA A 341 -2.59 -23.05 -36.78
N SER A 342 -2.77 -23.68 -37.95
CA SER A 342 -3.43 -24.98 -38.07
C SER A 342 -2.66 -26.09 -37.36
N GLU A 343 -1.33 -26.15 -37.54
CA GLU A 343 -0.45 -27.09 -36.84
C GLU A 343 -0.47 -26.87 -35.33
N TRP A 344 -0.37 -25.62 -34.90
CA TRP A 344 -0.46 -25.25 -33.49
C TRP A 344 -1.80 -25.68 -32.88
N LEU A 345 -2.91 -25.43 -33.57
CA LEU A 345 -4.24 -25.79 -33.08
C LEU A 345 -4.45 -27.31 -33.06
N PHE A 346 -3.96 -28.03 -34.06
CA PHE A 346 -3.94 -29.49 -34.08
C PHE A 346 -3.19 -30.06 -32.87
N HIS A 347 -1.96 -29.60 -32.61
CA HIS A 347 -1.18 -30.03 -31.45
C HIS A 347 -1.86 -29.68 -30.13
N ARG A 348 -2.54 -28.53 -30.06
CA ARG A 348 -3.34 -28.15 -28.90
C ARG A 348 -4.50 -29.11 -28.68
N PHE A 349 -5.23 -29.50 -29.72
CA PHE A 349 -6.30 -30.47 -29.58
C PHE A 349 -5.78 -31.86 -29.21
N GLN A 350 -4.72 -32.34 -29.85
CA GLN A 350 -4.12 -33.64 -29.55
C GLN A 350 -3.70 -33.77 -28.07
N ASN A 351 -3.16 -32.69 -27.50
CA ASN A 351 -2.68 -32.64 -26.12
C ASN A 351 -3.73 -32.13 -25.12
N TYR A 352 -4.92 -31.75 -25.59
CA TYR A 352 -5.96 -31.24 -24.70
C TYR A 352 -6.50 -32.38 -23.84
N SER A 353 -6.49 -32.15 -22.52
CA SER A 353 -7.11 -33.05 -21.55
C SER A 353 -8.07 -32.28 -20.65
N PHE A 354 -9.20 -32.91 -20.34
CA PHE A 354 -10.17 -32.38 -19.39
C PHE A 354 -10.64 -33.52 -18.49
N ASN A 355 -10.52 -33.34 -17.17
CA ASN A 355 -10.80 -34.39 -16.17
C ASN A 355 -10.10 -35.73 -16.48
N GLY A 356 -8.84 -35.68 -16.93
CA GLY A 356 -8.05 -36.86 -17.28
C GLY A 356 -8.42 -37.55 -18.60
N ARG A 357 -9.44 -37.08 -19.32
CA ARG A 357 -9.80 -37.59 -20.65
C ARG A 357 -9.17 -36.73 -21.75
N LYS A 358 -8.50 -37.38 -22.70
CA LYS A 358 -8.00 -36.75 -23.93
C LYS A 358 -9.10 -36.67 -24.98
N LEU A 359 -8.99 -35.73 -25.92
CA LEU A 359 -9.91 -35.58 -27.06
C LEU A 359 -9.96 -36.79 -28.01
N GLY A 360 -9.01 -37.72 -27.91
CA GLY A 360 -8.97 -38.92 -28.76
C GLY A 360 -8.55 -38.66 -30.20
N ILE A 361 -8.03 -37.46 -30.51
CA ILE A 361 -7.53 -37.10 -31.84
C ILE A 361 -6.14 -37.71 -32.01
N GLY A 362 -6.01 -38.60 -33.00
CA GLY A 362 -4.79 -39.32 -33.31
C GLY A 362 -3.95 -38.67 -34.41
N ALA A 363 -2.81 -39.28 -34.74
CA ALA A 363 -2.00 -38.86 -35.88
C ALA A 363 -2.75 -39.02 -37.22
N ASP A 364 -3.66 -40.00 -37.32
CA ASP A 364 -4.45 -40.28 -38.53
C ASP A 364 -5.46 -39.17 -38.84
N ASP A 365 -5.90 -38.43 -37.81
CA ASP A 365 -6.81 -37.29 -37.95
C ASP A 365 -6.11 -36.02 -38.47
N ARG A 366 -4.77 -36.00 -38.46
CA ARG A 366 -3.96 -34.80 -38.70
C ARG A 366 -4.28 -34.12 -40.02
N ARG A 367 -4.26 -34.85 -41.15
CA ARG A 367 -4.51 -34.25 -42.47
C ARG A 367 -5.93 -33.65 -42.56
N ARG A 368 -6.92 -34.37 -42.04
CA ARG A 368 -8.33 -33.94 -42.04
C ARG A 368 -8.52 -32.69 -41.19
N LEU A 369 -8.00 -32.70 -39.97
CA LEU A 369 -8.17 -31.60 -39.03
C LEU A 369 -7.41 -30.34 -39.48
N ILE A 370 -6.17 -30.49 -39.94
CA ILE A 370 -5.39 -29.36 -40.47
C ILE A 370 -6.10 -28.74 -41.67
N SER A 371 -6.59 -29.54 -42.62
CA SER A 371 -7.36 -29.02 -43.77
C SER A 371 -8.59 -28.24 -43.30
N ALA A 372 -9.36 -28.80 -42.36
CA ALA A 372 -10.56 -28.15 -41.85
C ALA A 372 -10.27 -26.87 -41.05
N ILE A 373 -9.14 -26.81 -40.33
CA ILE A 373 -8.70 -25.60 -39.62
C ILE A 373 -8.21 -24.54 -40.60
N THR A 374 -7.40 -24.92 -41.59
CA THR A 374 -6.86 -24.00 -42.60
C THR A 374 -7.98 -23.37 -43.45
N GLU A 375 -9.06 -24.09 -43.73
CA GLU A 375 -10.24 -23.54 -44.42
C GLU A 375 -11.01 -22.50 -43.58
N VAL A 376 -10.87 -22.54 -42.26
CA VAL A 376 -11.59 -21.67 -41.32
C VAL A 376 -10.75 -20.44 -40.93
N LEU A 377 -9.43 -20.57 -40.92
CA LEU A 377 -8.47 -19.49 -40.67
C LEU A 377 -8.32 -18.56 -41.87
#